data_AF-A0A2A6NB74-F1
#
_entry.id   AF-A0A2A6NB74-F1
#
_cell.length_a   1.000
_cell.length_b   1.000
_cell.length_c   1.000
_cell.angle_alpha   90.00
_cell.angle_beta   90.00
_cell.angle_gamma   90.00
#
_symmetry.space_group_name_H-M   'P 1'
#
loop_
_entity.id
_entity.type
_entity.pdbx_description
1 polymer ?
#
loop_
_entity_poly.entity_id
_entity_poly.type
_entity_poly.pdbx_seq_one_letter_code
_entity_poly.pdbx_strand_id
1 'polypeptide(L)' 'MRKILADVVARYGRDVDTEALSKTRAYLEVLASAAKQEDLAMFGIAYLDQLHNPDRRYTGW' A
#
# COMPACT_ATOMS: atom_id res chain seq x y z
N MET A 1 9.97 6.38 5.96
CA MET A 1 9.09 6.24 4.78
C MET A 1 9.70 5.46 3.62
N ARG A 2 10.76 5.94 2.95
CA ARG A 2 11.36 5.28 1.76
C ARG A 2 11.71 3.79 1.96
N LYS A 3 12.20 3.43 3.16
CA LYS A 3 12.56 2.05 3.52
C LYS A 3 11.35 1.12 3.65
N ILE A 4 10.22 1.64 4.15
CA ILE A 4 8.95 0.90 4.28
C ILE A 4 8.36 0.67 2.90
N LEU A 5 8.36 1.70 2.06
CA LEU A 5 7.87 1.59 0.68
C LEU A 5 8.64 0.54 -0.12
N ALA A 6 9.98 0.52 0.03
CA ALA A 6 10.82 -0.49 -0.62
C ALA A 6 10.54 -1.91 -0.10
N ASP A 7 10.32 -2.08 1.21
CA ASP A 7 9.93 -3.37 1.80
C ASP A 7 8.56 -3.84 1.30
N VAL A 8 7.59 -2.94 1.22
CA VAL A 8 6.24 -3.20 0.67
C VAL A 8 6.32 -3.68 -0.77
N VAL A 9 7.05 -2.97 -1.64
CA VAL A 9 7.22 -3.36 -3.06
C VAL A 9 7.96 -4.69 -3.18
N ALA A 10 9.03 -4.88 -2.41
CA ALA A 10 9.80 -6.12 -2.42
C ALA A 10 8.95 -7.33 -1.99
N ARG A 11 8.07 -7.15 -1.00
CA ARG A 11 7.14 -8.19 -0.53
C ARG A 11 5.96 -8.42 -1.46
N TYR A 12 5.48 -7.38 -2.13
CA TYR A 12 4.39 -7.49 -3.10
C TYR A 12 4.80 -8.30 -4.33
N GLY A 13 6.09 -8.25 -4.71
CA GLY A 13 6.68 -9.14 -5.71
C GLY A 13 6.15 -8.94 -7.14
N ARG A 14 5.44 -7.85 -7.41
CA ARG A 14 4.88 -7.50 -8.71
C ARG A 14 5.29 -6.07 -9.08
N ASP A 15 5.30 -5.76 -10.38
CA ASP A 15 5.48 -4.40 -10.86
C ASP A 15 4.39 -3.49 -10.27
N VAL A 16 4.84 -2.45 -9.56
CA VAL A 16 3.97 -1.44 -8.97
C VAL A 16 4.16 -0.18 -9.80
N ASP A 17 3.10 0.24 -10.50
CA ASP A 17 3.13 1.46 -11.28
C ASP A 17 3.40 2.70 -10.42
N THR A 18 4.00 3.73 -11.01
CA THR A 18 4.34 4.99 -10.33
C THR A 18 3.13 5.62 -9.63
N GLU A 19 1.93 5.48 -10.21
CA GLU A 19 0.69 5.97 -9.60
C GLU A 19 0.31 5.18 -8.33
N ALA A 20 0.37 3.85 -8.38
CA ALA A 20 0.08 2.98 -7.24
C ALA A 20 1.10 3.20 -6.11
N LEU A 21 2.37 3.40 -6.47
CA LEU A 21 3.44 3.79 -5.54
C LEU A 21 3.14 5.13 -4.84
N SER A 22 2.71 6.14 -5.61
CA SER A 22 2.37 7.46 -5.08
C SER A 22 1.17 7.40 -4.13
N LYS A 23 0.12 6.65 -4.50
CA LYS A 23 -1.08 6.44 -3.66
C LYS A 23 -0.74 5.70 -2.37
N THR A 24 0.05 4.63 -2.48
CA THR A 24 0.49 3.82 -1.33
C THR A 24 1.35 4.65 -0.38
N ARG A 25 2.23 5.51 -0.92
CA ARG A 25 3.01 6.43 -0.12
C ARG A 25 2.10 7.40 0.66
N ALA A 26 1.17 8.08 -0.01
CA ALA A 26 0.26 9.01 0.65
C ALA A 26 -0.57 8.32 1.75
N TYR A 27 -1.09 7.12 1.47
CA TYR A 27 -1.84 6.31 2.43
C TYR A 27 -1.02 5.97 3.68
N LEU A 28 0.23 5.53 3.49
CA LEU A 28 1.12 5.21 4.58
C LEU A 28 1.61 6.45 5.34
N GLU A 29 1.70 7.63 4.72
CA GLU A 29 2.05 8.88 5.41
C GLU A 29 0.93 9.31 6.36
N VAL A 30 -0.34 9.10 5.96
CA VAL A 30 -1.50 9.32 6.85
C VAL A 30 -1.47 8.34 8.02
N LEU A 31 -1.21 7.07 7.76
CA LEU A 31 -1.15 6.04 8.80
C LEU A 31 0.07 6.15 9.70
N ALA A 32 1.18 6.72 9.24
CA ALA A 32 2.40 6.86 10.04
C ALA A 32 2.19 7.69 11.32
N SER A 33 1.14 8.53 11.36
CA SER A 33 0.77 9.30 12.56
C SER A 33 -0.07 8.50 13.56
N ALA A 34 -0.74 7.44 13.12
CA ALA A 34 -1.75 6.69 13.89
C ALA A 34 -1.39 5.21 14.14
N ALA A 35 -0.51 4.62 13.33
CA ALA A 35 -0.14 3.22 13.37
C ALA A 35 1.32 3.03 13.79
N LYS A 36 1.64 1.87 14.35
CA LYS A 36 3.03 1.51 14.61
C LYS A 36 3.76 1.27 13.30
N GLN A 37 5.07 1.57 13.32
CA GLN A 37 5.91 1.45 12.15
C GLN A 37 6.01 0.01 11.59
N GLU A 38 5.83 -0.99 12.47
CA GLU A 38 5.78 -2.42 12.14
C GLU A 38 4.55 -2.82 11.31
N ASP A 39 3.40 -2.16 11.54
CA ASP A 39 2.14 -2.44 10.83
C ASP A 39 2.07 -1.75 9.46
N LEU A 40 2.84 -0.67 9.24
CA LEU A 40 2.83 0.09 7.99
C LEU A 40 3.20 -0.76 6.77
N ALA A 41 4.08 -1.76 6.93
CA ALA A 41 4.41 -2.67 5.83
C ALA A 41 3.20 -3.56 5.44
N MET A 42 2.46 -4.05 6.44
CA MET A 42 1.26 -4.86 6.21
C MET A 42 0.16 -4.04 5.54
N PHE A 43 -0.09 -2.81 6.02
CA PHE A 43 -1.06 -1.91 5.44
C PHE A 43 -0.71 -1.50 4.00
N GLY A 44 0.58 -1.28 3.72
CA GLY A 44 1.04 -0.96 2.37
C GLY A 44 0.78 -2.08 1.36
N ILE A 45 1.01 -3.33 1.77
CA ILE A 45 0.74 -4.51 0.93
C ILE A 45 -0.76 -4.68 0.70
N ALA A 46 -1.57 -4.57 1.75
CA ALA A 46 -3.03 -4.70 1.64
C ALA A 46 -3.63 -3.61 0.71
N TYR A 47 -3.11 -2.39 0.80
CA TYR A 47 -3.55 -1.29 -0.04
C TYR A 47 -3.15 -1.47 -1.52
N LEU A 48 -1.94 -1.98 -1.79
CA LEU A 48 -1.53 -2.35 -3.14
C LEU A 48 -2.38 -3.47 -3.72
N ASP A 49 -2.70 -4.49 -2.92
CA ASP A 49 -3.60 -5.56 -3.35
C ASP A 49 -4.98 -5.01 -3.73
N GLN A 50 -5.53 -4.09 -2.92
CA GLN A 50 -6.80 -3.41 -3.20
C GLN A 50 -6.75 -2.57 -4.49
N LEU A 51 -5.63 -1.90 -4.78
CA LEU A 51 -5.46 -1.10 -5.99
C LEU A 51 -5.40 -1.97 -7.25
N HIS A 52 -4.70 -3.10 -7.19
CA HIS A 52 -4.49 -3.98 -8.33
C HIS A 52 -5.63 -4.99 -8.52
N ASN A 53 -6.34 -5.31 -7.44
CA ASN A 53 -7.47 -6.20 -7.43
C ASN A 53 -8.62 -5.51 -6.68
N PRO A 54 -9.27 -4.51 -7.30
CA PRO A 54 -10.41 -3.86 -6.69
C PRO A 54 -11.49 -4.90 -6.46
N ASP A 55 -11.64 -5.34 -5.21
CA ASP A 55 -12.59 -6.37 -4.84
C ASP A 55 -13.98 -5.96 -5.35
N ARG A 56 -14.59 -6.79 -6.20
CA ARG A 56 -15.88 -6.50 -6.82
C ARG A 56 -16.97 -6.24 -5.78
N ARG A 57 -16.80 -6.67 -4.54
CA ARG A 57 -17.75 -6.43 -3.44
C ARG A 57 -17.74 -4.99 -2.93
N TYR A 58 -16.68 -4.24 -3.20
CA TYR A 58 -16.55 -2.82 -2.84
C TYR A 58 -16.64 -1.87 -4.03
N THR A 59 -16.56 -2.37 -5.27
CA THR A 59 -17.00 -1.62 -6.45
C THR A 59 -18.51 -1.81 -6.60
N GLY A 60 -19.30 -1.06 -5.85
CA GLY A 60 -20.76 -1.03 -6.02
C GLY A 60 -21.11 -0.70 -7.47
N TRP A 61 -21.53 -1.72 -8.22
CA TRP A 61 -22.27 -1.62 -9.46
C TRP A 61 -23.62 -2.29 -9.25
#